data_AF-R2VB12-F1
#
_entry.id   AF-R2VB12-F1
#
_cell.length_a   1.000
_cell.length_b   1.000
_cell.length_c   1.000
_cell.angle_alpha   90.00
_cell.angle_beta   90.00
_cell.angle_gamma   90.00
#
_symmetry.space_group_name_H-M   'P 1'
#
loop_
_entity.id
_entity.type
_entity.pdbx_description
1 polymer ?
#
loop_
_entity_poly.entity_id
_entity_poly.type
_entity_poly.pdbx_seq_one_letter_code
_entity_poly.pdbx_strand_id
1 'polypeptide(L)' 'MIPMFIKRWMCKLKGHNFESYEFRTGPYPLDIEEAGHCTRCGFDTHGDIKEYGGYGRV' A
#
# COMPACT_ATOMS: atom_id res chain seq x y z
N MET A 1 -7.24 11.40 18.90
CA MET A 1 -6.67 10.85 17.65
C MET A 1 -5.82 9.65 18.00
N ILE A 2 -6.13 8.46 17.45
CA ILE A 2 -5.32 7.26 17.69
C ILE A 2 -4.06 7.34 16.81
N PRO A 3 -2.85 7.17 17.37
CA PRO A 3 -1.61 7.17 16.59
C PRO A 3 -1.58 6.11 15.47
N MET A 4 -0.94 6.43 14.35
CA MET A 4 -0.89 5.60 13.14
C MET A 4 -0.29 4.21 13.39
N PHE A 5 0.73 4.11 14.25
CA PHE A 5 1.38 2.84 14.61
C PHE A 5 0.44 1.88 15.35
N ILE A 6 -0.43 2.40 16.22
CA ILE A 6 -1.44 1.59 16.93
C ILE A 6 -2.47 1.06 15.94
N LYS A 7 -2.93 1.90 14.99
CA LYS A 7 -3.86 1.47 13.93
C LYS A 7 -3.25 0.38 13.05
N ARG A 8 -1.97 0.52 12.67
CA ARG A 8 -1.23 -0.49 11.89
C ARG A 8 -1.12 -1.81 12.66
N TRP A 9 -0.75 -1.77 13.94
CA TRP A 9 -0.69 -2.98 14.78
C TRP A 9 -2.06 -3.66 14.93
N MET A 10 -3.13 -2.90 15.17
CA MET A 10 -4.49 -3.44 15.23
C MET A 10 -4.93 -4.08 13.91
N CYS A 11 -4.60 -3.49 12.76
CA CYS A 11 -4.93 -4.06 11.45
C CYS A 11 -4.10 -5.30 11.12
N LYS A 12 -2.84 -5.38 11.59
CA LYS A 12 -2.05 -6.62 11.49
C LYS A 12 -2.70 -7.79 12.25
N LEU A 13 -3.35 -7.51 13.39
CA LEU A 13 -4.04 -8.53 14.19
C LEU A 13 -5.44 -8.88 13.67
N LYS A 14 -6.20 -7.88 13.21
CA LYS A 14 -7.62 -8.06 12.81
C LYS A 14 -7.84 -8.26 11.32
N GLY A 15 -6.79 -8.15 10.52
CA GLY A 15 -6.87 -8.03 9.08
C GLY A 15 -7.01 -6.58 8.61
N HIS A 16 -6.41 -6.31 7.46
CA HIS A 16 -6.50 -5.02 6.78
C HIS A 16 -7.84 -4.89 6.05
N ASN A 17 -8.32 -3.66 5.94
CA ASN A 17 -9.51 -3.32 5.16
C ASN A 17 -9.05 -2.64 3.87
N PHE A 18 -8.74 -3.45 2.87
CA PHE A 18 -8.20 -2.98 1.61
C PHE A 18 -9.30 -2.43 0.70
N GLU A 19 -8.99 -1.29 0.11
CA GLU A 19 -9.60 -0.79 -1.11
C GLU A 19 -8.63 -1.07 -2.25
N SER A 20 -9.04 -1.86 -3.24
CA SER A 20 -8.20 -2.24 -4.37
C SER A 20 -8.20 -1.17 -5.45
N TYR A 21 -7.07 -1.05 -6.14
CA TYR A 21 -6.88 -0.14 -7.26
C TYR A 21 -5.85 -0.72 -8.25
N GLU A 22 -5.95 -0.32 -9.51
CA GLU A 22 -4.97 -0.67 -10.55
C GLU A 22 -3.74 0.24 -10.44
N PHE A 23 -2.55 -0.36 -10.35
CA PHE A 23 -1.28 0.36 -10.34
C PHE A 23 -0.48 0.04 -11.61
N ARG A 24 -0.03 1.06 -12.34
CA ARG A 24 0.84 0.87 -13.51
C ARG A 24 2.28 0.64 -13.08
N THR A 25 2.81 -0.54 -13.38
CA THR A 25 4.19 -0.92 -13.05
C THR A 25 5.20 -0.68 -14.16
N GLY A 26 4.74 -0.41 -15.38
CA GLY A 26 5.62 -0.25 -16.53
C GLY A 26 5.04 0.58 -17.68
N PRO A 27 5.82 0.73 -18.77
CA PRO A 27 5.44 1.56 -19.90
C PRO A 27 4.43 0.90 -20.84
N TYR A 28 4.22 -0.42 -20.76
CA TYR A 28 3.30 -1.13 -21.65
C TYR A 28 1.87 -1.15 -21.10
N PRO A 29 0.85 -1.21 -21.98
CA PRO A 29 -0.56 -1.19 -21.56
C PRO A 29 -0.97 -2.33 -20.63
N LEU A 30 -0.23 -3.44 -20.61
CA LEU A 30 -0.51 -4.61 -19.79
C LEU A 30 0.34 -4.65 -18.51
N ASP A 31 1.20 -3.66 -18.29
CA ASP A 31 2.00 -3.54 -17.07
C ASP A 31 1.15 -2.92 -15.96
N ILE A 32 0.11 -3.65 -15.55
CA ILE A 32 -0.85 -3.27 -14.53
C ILE A 32 -0.85 -4.34 -13.44
N GLU A 33 -0.64 -3.93 -12.20
CA GLU A 33 -0.77 -4.76 -11.01
C GLU A 33 -1.97 -4.32 -10.18
N GLU A 34 -2.62 -5.28 -9.52
CA GLU A 34 -3.63 -4.97 -8.51
C GLU A 34 -2.93 -4.62 -7.20
N ALA A 35 -3.18 -3.40 -6.71
CA ALA A 35 -2.68 -2.90 -5.44
C ALA A 35 -3.86 -2.62 -4.49
N GLY A 36 -3.56 -2.44 -3.19
CA GLY A 36 -4.55 -2.23 -2.16
C GLY A 36 -4.11 -1.21 -1.11
N HIS A 37 -4.99 -0.26 -0.81
CA HIS A 37 -4.82 0.71 0.26
C HIS A 37 -5.73 0.39 1.45
N CYS A 38 -5.16 0.26 2.65
CA CYS A 38 -5.93 0.02 3.87
C CYS A 38 -6.51 1.33 4.41
N THR A 39 -7.81 1.53 4.20
CA THR A 39 -8.56 2.72 4.64
C THR A 39 -8.59 2.93 6.17
N ARG A 40 -8.20 1.91 6.95
CA ARG A 40 -8.16 1.97 8.43
C ARG A 40 -6.83 2.45 8.99
N CYS A 41 -5.72 1.95 8.45
CA CYS A 41 -4.38 2.18 9.01
C CYS A 41 -3.40 2.86 8.05
N GLY A 42 -3.80 3.13 6.81
CA GLY A 42 -2.96 3.74 5.79
C GLY A 42 -1.78 2.85 5.36
N PHE A 43 -1.90 1.54 5.54
CA PHE A 43 -0.96 0.57 4.97
C PHE A 43 -1.28 0.41 3.49
N ASP A 44 -0.28 0.48 2.63
CA ASP A 44 -0.44 0.39 1.19
C ASP A 44 0.43 -0.77 0.69
N THR A 45 -0.16 -1.70 -0.05
CA THR A 45 0.57 -2.88 -0.55
C THR A 45 1.65 -2.50 -1.55
N HIS A 46 1.54 -1.33 -2.18
CA HIS A 46 2.50 -0.81 -3.16
C HIS A 46 3.30 0.40 -2.62
N GLY A 47 2.80 1.09 -1.60
CA GLY A 47 3.41 2.32 -1.05
C GLY A 47 4.68 2.10 -0.20
N ASP A 48 4.94 0.90 0.31
CA ASP A 48 6.14 0.62 1.13
C ASP A 48 7.47 0.59 0.34
N ILE A 49 7.43 0.88 -0.97
CA ILE A 49 8.63 1.02 -1.83
C ILE A 49 9.54 2.18 -1.36
N LYS A 50 9.00 3.19 -0.66
CA LYS A 50 9.82 4.30 -0.11
C LYS A 50 10.54 3.97 1.18
N GLU A 51 10.12 2.96 1.94
CA GLU A 51 10.76 2.59 3.21
C GLU A 51 11.88 1.54 3.03
N TYR A 52 11.90 0.81 1.90
CA TYR A 52 12.92 -0.20 1.56
C TYR A 52 13.57 -0.02 0.18
N GLY A 53 13.94 1.22 -0.18
CA GLY A 53 14.93 1.46 -1.24
C GLY A 53 14.51 1.08 -2.66
N GLY A 54 13.21 1.12 -2.98
CA GLY A 54 12.77 0.94 -4.34
C GLY A 54 12.96 2.22 -5.16
N TYR A 55 13.81 2.12 -6.17
CA TYR A 55 14.07 3.13 -7.18
C TYR A 55 12.78 3.55 -7.90
N GLY A 56 12.13 4.58 -7.38
CA GLY A 56 11.24 5.46 -8.14
C GLY A 56 12.00 6.73 -8.52
N ARG A 57 13.02 6.60 -9.38
CA ARG A 57 13.63 7.74 -10.07
C ARG A 57 13.04 7.82 -11.48
N VAL A 58 12.31 8.90 -11.75
CA VAL A 58 12.40 9.57 -13.05
C VAL A 58 13.82 10.10 -13.23
#